data_AF-A0A7S3DYK8-F1
#
_entry.id   AF-A0A7S3DYK8-F1
#
_cell.length_a   1.000
_cell.length_b   1.000
_cell.length_c   1.000
_cell.angle_alpha   90.00
_cell.angle_beta   90.00
_cell.angle_gamma   90.00
#
_symmetry.space_group_name_H-M   'P 1'
#
loop_
_entity.id
_entity.type
_entity.pdbx_description
1 polymer ?
#
loop_
_entity_poly.entity_id
_entity_poly.type
_entity_poly.pdbx_seq_one_letter_code
_entity_poly.pdbx_strand_id
1 'polypeptide(L)'
;MMTAYNQYTKTLNLGREEDRPPIKVCSHMAEHLATTGDIGRPRSHLVKDFPKISQLGAFDDLEETWWWHPQKNCALAMKFDSREPKKHLLKRVGLFRQWVLRQPHKVIIAFGHSTFWKEFQNSGARLKNCEISTLYV
;
A
#
# COMPACT_ATOMS: atom_id res chain seq x y z
N MET A 1 -2.50 -42.07 -0.12
CA MET A 1 -3.73 -41.36 0.26
C MET A 1 -3.64 -39.95 -0.32
N MET A 2 -4.11 -39.75 -1.55
CA MET A 2 -4.19 -38.42 -2.19
C MET A 2 -5.56 -37.84 -1.89
N THR A 3 -5.63 -36.79 -1.07
CA THR A 3 -6.86 -36.04 -0.86
C THR A 3 -6.95 -34.97 -1.95
N ALA A 4 -7.98 -35.07 -2.79
CA ALA A 4 -8.27 -34.13 -3.85
C ALA A 4 -8.56 -32.73 -3.26
N TYR A 5 -7.70 -31.76 -3.58
CA TYR A 5 -8.01 -30.33 -3.42
C TYR A 5 -8.90 -29.89 -4.58
N ASN A 6 -10.18 -30.24 -4.52
CA ASN A 6 -11.16 -29.76 -5.50
C ASN A 6 -11.62 -28.35 -5.13
N GLN A 7 -11.26 -27.42 -6.02
CA GLN A 7 -12.12 -26.40 -6.60
C GLN A 7 -13.00 -25.57 -5.66
N TYR A 8 -12.48 -24.41 -5.27
CA TYR A 8 -13.28 -23.20 -5.13
C TYR A 8 -12.73 -22.11 -6.06
N THR A 9 -12.74 -22.34 -7.37
CA THR A 9 -12.77 -21.23 -8.32
C THR A 9 -14.19 -20.67 -8.32
N LYS A 10 -14.51 -19.84 -7.32
CA LYS A 10 -15.58 -18.86 -7.50
C LYS A 10 -15.10 -17.95 -8.63
N THR A 11 -15.69 -18.10 -9.81
CA THR A 11 -15.58 -17.10 -10.86
C THR A 11 -16.11 -15.80 -10.26
N LEU A 12 -15.21 -14.92 -9.84
CA LEU A 12 -15.58 -13.57 -9.46
C LEU A 12 -16.23 -12.97 -10.71
N ASN A 13 -17.52 -12.68 -10.65
CA ASN A 13 -18.16 -11.82 -11.64
C ASN A 13 -17.55 -10.44 -11.46
N LEU A 14 -16.48 -10.14 -12.20
CA LEU A 14 -15.70 -8.90 -12.10
C LEU A 14 -16.43 -7.67 -12.66
N GLY A 15 -17.75 -7.76 -12.88
CA GLY A 15 -18.52 -6.74 -13.59
C GLY A 15 -18.03 -6.57 -15.03
N ARG A 16 -18.48 -5.51 -15.69
CA ARG A 16 -17.86 -5.08 -16.94
C ARG A 16 -16.54 -4.36 -16.63
N GLU A 17 -15.64 -4.30 -17.60
CA GLU A 17 -14.32 -3.71 -17.37
C GLU A 17 -14.41 -2.21 -17.04
N GLU A 18 -15.40 -1.53 -17.62
CA GLU A 18 -15.77 -0.14 -17.34
C GLU A 18 -16.31 0.10 -15.93
N ASP A 19 -16.79 -0.92 -15.23
CA ASP A 19 -17.33 -0.82 -13.87
C ASP A 19 -16.25 -1.06 -12.79
N ARG A 20 -15.01 -1.37 -13.18
CA ARG A 20 -13.95 -1.66 -12.22
C ARG A 20 -13.55 -0.40 -11.46
N PRO A 21 -13.40 -0.48 -10.12
CA PRO A 21 -12.95 0.66 -9.35
C PRO A 21 -11.53 1.07 -9.78
N PRO A 22 -11.23 2.38 -9.85
CA PRO A 22 -9.87 2.83 -10.15
C PRO A 22 -8.89 2.33 -9.08
N ILE A 23 -7.74 1.82 -9.53
CA ILE A 23 -6.68 1.32 -8.65
C ILE A 23 -5.58 2.38 -8.60
N LYS A 24 -5.06 2.66 -7.39
CA LYS A 24 -3.95 3.57 -7.18
C LYS A 24 -2.95 3.00 -6.18
N VAL A 25 -1.67 3.08 -6.50
CA VAL A 25 -0.59 2.89 -5.51
C VAL A 25 -0.26 4.25 -4.90
N CYS A 26 -0.40 4.36 -3.58
CA CYS A 26 -0.23 5.61 -2.86
C CYS A 26 0.97 5.53 -1.90
N SER A 27 2.00 6.34 -2.14
CA SER A 27 3.22 6.37 -1.32
C SER A 27 2.97 6.85 0.10
N HIS A 28 1.95 7.67 0.33
CA HIS A 28 1.65 8.20 1.66
C HIS A 28 1.27 7.10 2.66
N MET A 29 0.70 5.98 2.20
CA MET A 29 0.30 4.84 3.03
C MET A 29 1.36 3.73 3.15
N ALA A 30 2.60 3.99 2.69
CA ALA A 30 3.72 3.09 2.94
C ALA A 30 3.92 2.84 4.45
N GLU A 31 4.31 1.61 4.80
CA GLU A 31 4.60 1.23 6.19
C GLU A 31 5.66 2.15 6.80
N HIS A 32 5.63 2.27 8.13
CA HIS A 32 6.70 2.91 8.88
C HIS A 32 8.02 2.18 8.61
N LEU A 33 8.96 2.86 7.95
CA LEU A 33 10.24 2.26 7.61
C LEU A 33 11.09 2.06 8.87
N ALA A 34 11.04 0.84 9.42
CA ALA A 34 11.70 0.47 10.67
C ALA A 34 12.67 -0.71 10.50
N THR A 35 12.49 -1.48 9.43
CA THR A 35 13.22 -2.70 9.09
C THR A 35 13.54 -2.76 7.59
N THR A 36 14.38 -3.72 7.20
CA THR A 36 14.75 -3.95 5.79
C THR A 36 13.55 -4.29 4.90
N GLY A 37 12.52 -4.95 5.46
CA GLY A 37 11.30 -5.32 4.74
C GLY A 37 10.40 -4.13 4.37
N ASP A 38 10.63 -2.97 5.00
CA ASP A 38 9.86 -1.76 4.75
C ASP A 38 10.48 -0.90 3.64
N ILE A 39 11.65 -1.30 3.11
CA ILE A 39 12.26 -0.62 1.97
C ILE A 39 11.50 -1.00 0.70
N GLY A 40 10.91 -0.01 0.04
CA GLY A 40 10.24 -0.21 -1.24
C GLY A 40 11.20 -0.62 -2.36
N ARG A 41 10.62 -1.17 -3.44
CA ARG A 41 11.33 -1.35 -4.71
C ARG A 41 11.08 -0.15 -5.62
N PRO A 42 12.05 0.23 -6.47
CA PRO A 42 11.86 1.37 -7.35
C PRO A 42 10.64 1.20 -8.27
N ARG A 43 9.98 2.30 -8.65
CA ARG A 43 8.78 2.23 -9.51
C ARG A 43 9.05 1.46 -10.81
N SER A 44 10.17 1.71 -11.46
CA SER A 44 10.56 0.99 -12.69
C SER A 44 10.57 -0.54 -12.51
N HIS A 45 10.97 -1.02 -11.33
CA HIS A 45 10.92 -2.44 -10.99
C HIS A 45 9.49 -2.94 -10.76
N LEU A 46 8.62 -2.12 -10.14
CA LEU A 46 7.22 -2.48 -9.93
C LEU A 46 6.45 -2.57 -11.26
N VAL A 47 6.68 -1.63 -12.17
CA VAL A 47 6.06 -1.62 -13.51
C VAL A 47 6.41 -2.89 -14.29
N LYS A 48 7.68 -3.32 -14.22
CA LYS A 48 8.16 -4.53 -14.88
C LYS A 48 7.51 -5.80 -14.32
N ASP A 49 7.39 -5.88 -13.00
CA ASP A 49 6.90 -7.08 -12.32
C ASP A 49 5.36 -7.19 -12.32
N PHE A 50 4.67 -6.05 -12.40
CA PHE A 50 3.21 -5.97 -12.36
C PHE A 50 2.63 -5.22 -13.57
N PRO A 51 2.86 -5.71 -14.82
CA PRO A 51 2.47 -4.99 -16.03
C PRO A 51 0.96 -4.77 -16.13
N LYS A 52 0.13 -5.71 -15.67
CA LYS A 52 -1.34 -5.56 -15.65
C LYS A 52 -1.81 -4.43 -14.73
N ILE A 53 -1.12 -4.22 -13.61
CA ILE A 53 -1.43 -3.11 -12.68
C ILE A 53 -0.94 -1.79 -13.28
N SER A 54 0.22 -1.80 -13.94
CA SER A 54 0.73 -0.63 -14.64
C SER A 54 -0.19 -0.17 -15.78
N GLN A 55 -0.78 -1.10 -16.53
CA GLN A 55 -1.73 -0.78 -17.60
C GLN A 55 -2.99 -0.07 -17.10
N LEU A 56 -3.32 -0.20 -15.81
CA LEU A 56 -4.43 0.50 -15.17
C LEU A 56 -4.05 1.90 -14.65
N GLY A 57 -2.83 2.38 -14.94
CA GLY A 57 -2.34 3.69 -14.48
C GLY A 57 -2.03 3.76 -12.98
N ALA A 58 -2.01 2.62 -12.28
CA ALA A 58 -1.91 2.60 -10.82
C ALA A 58 -0.57 3.16 -10.28
N PHE A 59 0.47 3.22 -11.11
CA PHE A 59 1.81 3.69 -10.76
C PHE A 59 2.14 5.10 -11.30
N ASP A 60 1.21 5.78 -11.98
CA ASP A 60 1.50 6.98 -12.76
C ASP A 60 2.07 8.12 -11.90
N ASP A 61 1.50 8.32 -10.71
CA ASP A 61 1.93 9.34 -9.74
C ASP A 61 2.99 8.84 -8.74
N LEU A 62 3.48 7.61 -8.90
CA LEU A 62 4.46 7.05 -7.99
C LEU A 62 5.85 7.60 -8.32
N GLU A 63 6.57 8.10 -7.32
CA GLU A 63 7.97 8.49 -7.51
C GLU A 63 8.85 7.24 -7.70
N GLU A 64 10.01 7.38 -8.36
CA GLU A 64 10.93 6.26 -8.54
C GLU A 64 11.36 5.67 -7.18
N THR A 65 11.60 6.54 -6.20
CA THR A 65 11.81 6.18 -4.80
C THR A 65 10.66 6.72 -3.96
N TRP A 66 9.67 5.88 -3.67
CA TRP A 66 8.41 6.28 -3.04
C TRP A 66 8.35 6.01 -1.53
N TRP A 67 9.39 5.39 -0.96
CA TRP A 67 9.54 5.19 0.48
C TRP A 67 10.41 6.30 1.08
N TRP A 68 10.42 6.40 2.40
CA TRP A 68 11.27 7.37 3.08
C TRP A 68 12.77 7.04 2.87
N HIS A 69 13.53 7.99 2.29
CA HIS A 69 14.92 7.76 1.90
C HIS A 69 15.79 9.04 2.02
N PRO A 70 16.17 9.50 3.24
CA PRO A 70 17.19 10.53 3.38
C PRO A 70 18.62 9.95 3.40
N GLN A 71 18.76 8.63 3.48
CA GLN A 71 20.02 7.88 3.47
C GLN A 71 19.83 6.66 2.55
N LYS A 72 20.91 5.99 2.12
CA LYS A 72 20.96 5.00 1.00
C LYS A 72 20.26 3.65 1.30
N ASN A 73 19.04 3.67 1.86
CA ASN A 73 18.21 2.49 2.04
C ASN A 73 17.84 1.90 0.68
N CYS A 74 18.24 0.66 0.40
CA CYS A 74 18.04 0.06 -0.91
C CYS A 74 17.72 -1.42 -0.79
N ALA A 75 16.53 -1.81 -1.22
CA ALA A 75 16.10 -3.22 -1.22
C ALA A 75 16.99 -4.07 -2.14
N LEU A 76 17.38 -3.54 -3.31
CA LEU A 76 18.18 -4.26 -4.30
C LEU A 76 19.62 -4.52 -3.82
N ALA A 77 20.21 -3.55 -3.11
CA ALA A 77 21.53 -3.69 -2.52
C ALA A 77 21.49 -4.31 -1.10
N MET A 78 20.31 -4.72 -0.62
CA MET A 78 20.09 -5.21 0.74
C MET A 78 20.65 -4.29 1.82
N LYS A 79 20.53 -2.98 1.63
CA LYS A 79 21.13 -1.97 2.49
C LYS A 79 20.06 -1.25 3.32
N PHE A 80 20.24 -1.22 4.64
CA PHE A 80 19.39 -0.51 5.57
C PHE A 80 20.25 0.34 6.51
N ASP A 81 20.32 1.64 6.21
CA ASP A 81 21.14 2.60 6.93
C ASP A 81 20.33 3.38 7.97
N SER A 82 19.02 3.51 7.77
CA SER A 82 18.21 4.46 8.53
C SER A 82 16.77 4.05 8.72
N ARG A 83 16.21 4.45 9.87
CA ARG A 83 14.79 4.32 10.21
C ARG A 83 14.07 5.63 9.99
N GLU A 84 12.84 5.56 9.51
CA GLU A 84 12.00 6.73 9.35
C GLU A 84 11.68 7.40 10.71
N PRO A 85 11.96 8.70 10.87
CA PRO A 85 11.54 9.45 12.03
C PRO A 85 10.03 9.47 12.15
N LYS A 86 9.53 9.28 13.37
CA LYS A 86 8.08 9.30 13.67
C LYS A 86 7.36 10.53 13.11
N LYS A 87 7.99 11.71 13.20
CA LYS A 87 7.45 12.97 12.64
C LYS A 87 7.17 12.90 11.13
N HIS A 88 7.97 12.14 10.38
CA HIS A 88 7.80 11.99 8.95
C HIS A 88 6.64 11.04 8.62
N LEU A 89 6.52 9.93 9.35
CA LEU A 89 5.36 9.04 9.28
C LEU A 89 4.06 9.82 9.56
N LEU A 90 3.99 10.56 10.68
CA LEU A 90 2.81 11.34 11.05
C LEU A 90 2.46 12.40 9.98
N LYS A 91 3.47 13.04 9.38
CA LYS A 91 3.27 13.97 8.25
C LYS A 91 2.60 13.26 7.07
N ARG A 92 3.09 12.09 6.65
CA ARG A 92 2.50 11.33 5.52
C ARG A 92 1.11 10.78 5.83
N VAL A 93 0.86 10.38 7.07
CA VAL A 93 -0.49 10.00 7.56
C VAL A 93 -1.46 11.17 7.40
N GLY A 94 -1.05 12.38 7.78
CA GLY A 94 -1.84 13.61 7.57
C GLY A 94 -2.11 13.90 6.09
N LEU A 95 -1.09 13.78 5.24
CA LEU A 95 -1.24 13.95 3.79
C LEU A 95 -2.19 12.93 3.18
N PHE A 96 -2.14 11.67 3.62
CA PHE A 96 -3.08 10.64 3.18
C PHE A 96 -4.51 10.96 3.62
N ARG A 97 -4.72 11.43 4.86
CA ARG A 97 -6.05 11.85 5.34
C ARG A 97 -6.64 12.96 4.48
N GLN A 98 -5.83 13.96 4.16
CA GLN A 98 -6.25 15.02 3.24
C GLN A 98 -6.53 14.50 1.83
N TRP A 99 -5.75 13.53 1.35
CA TRP A 99 -6.00 12.89 0.05
C TRP A 99 -7.34 12.15 0.03
N VAL A 100 -7.66 11.38 1.08
CA VAL A 100 -8.95 10.68 1.25
C VAL A 100 -10.11 11.66 1.18
N LEU A 101 -10.05 12.75 1.95
CA LEU A 101 -11.10 13.78 2.00
C LEU A 101 -11.33 14.51 0.66
N ARG A 102 -10.35 14.48 -0.25
CA ARG A 102 -10.47 15.07 -1.59
C ARG A 102 -10.97 14.09 -2.65
N GLN A 103 -11.13 12.81 -2.32
CA GLN A 103 -11.60 11.85 -3.31
C GLN A 103 -13.08 12.06 -3.62
N PRO A 104 -13.50 11.99 -4.91
CA PRO A 104 -14.91 12.04 -5.27
C PRO A 104 -15.66 10.75 -4.86
N HIS A 105 -14.92 9.69 -4.53
CA HIS A 105 -15.44 8.38 -4.17
C HIS A 105 -15.87 8.33 -2.70
N LYS A 106 -17.09 7.83 -2.45
CA LYS A 106 -17.64 7.67 -1.09
C LYS A 106 -17.05 6.47 -0.33
N VAL A 107 -16.53 5.48 -1.06
CA VAL A 107 -15.97 4.25 -0.50
C VAL A 107 -14.58 4.05 -1.08
N ILE A 108 -13.60 3.88 -0.20
CA ILE A 108 -12.21 3.59 -0.56
C ILE A 108 -11.82 2.30 0.16
N ILE A 109 -11.33 1.33 -0.59
CA ILE A 109 -10.73 0.11 -0.05
C ILE A 109 -9.22 0.29 -0.12
N ALA A 110 -8.56 0.26 1.04
CA ALA A 110 -7.12 0.44 1.12
C ALA A 110 -6.45 -0.77 1.78
N PHE A 111 -5.33 -1.19 1.20
CA PHE A 111 -4.50 -2.29 1.68
C PHE A 111 -3.16 -1.74 2.13
N GLY A 112 -2.67 -2.16 3.29
CA GLY A 112 -1.42 -1.63 3.81
C GLY A 112 -1.01 -2.33 5.10
N HIS A 113 -0.08 -1.72 5.81
CA HIS A 113 0.56 -2.35 6.96
C HIS A 113 0.13 -1.72 8.29
N SER A 114 0.29 -2.49 9.36
CA SER A 114 -0.35 -2.24 10.64
C SER A 114 0.11 -0.95 11.33
N THR A 115 1.38 -0.53 11.18
CA THR A 115 1.86 0.68 11.88
C THR A 115 1.30 1.94 11.22
N PHE A 116 1.27 2.01 9.89
CA PHE A 116 0.55 3.09 9.20
C PHE A 116 -0.93 3.18 9.64
N TRP A 117 -1.66 2.06 9.62
CA TRP A 117 -3.09 2.06 9.98
C TRP A 117 -3.34 2.44 11.42
N LYS A 118 -2.49 1.98 12.35
CA LYS A 118 -2.53 2.40 13.75
C LYS A 118 -2.52 3.92 13.89
N GLU A 119 -1.59 4.58 13.20
CA GLU A 119 -1.47 6.04 13.25
C GLU A 119 -2.63 6.73 12.54
N PHE A 120 -3.06 6.22 11.38
CA PHE A 120 -4.17 6.79 10.61
C PHE A 120 -5.50 6.75 11.38
N GLN A 121 -5.75 5.65 12.09
CA GLN A 121 -6.92 5.48 12.96
C GLN A 121 -6.78 6.20 14.31
N ASN A 122 -5.60 6.76 14.61
CA ASN A 122 -5.26 7.25 15.95
C ASN A 122 -5.58 6.22 17.05
N SER A 123 -5.27 4.94 16.76
CA SER A 123 -5.56 3.81 17.64
C SER A 123 -4.35 3.47 18.50
N GLY A 124 -4.59 2.97 19.73
CA GLY A 124 -3.54 2.37 20.54
C GLY A 124 -3.06 1.01 19.98
N ALA A 125 -3.92 0.32 19.23
CA ALA A 125 -3.72 -1.04 18.76
C ALA A 125 -3.35 -1.12 17.27
N ARG A 126 -2.62 -2.17 16.90
CA ARG A 126 -2.32 -2.54 15.52
C ARG A 126 -3.36 -3.53 15.00
N LEU A 127 -3.70 -3.43 13.73
CA LEU A 127 -4.49 -4.44 13.03
C LEU A 127 -3.70 -5.74 12.91
N LYS A 128 -4.37 -6.89 13.06
CA LYS A 128 -3.83 -8.22 12.76
C LYS A 128 -3.72 -8.42 11.24
N ASN A 129 -2.96 -9.43 10.83
CA ASN A 129 -2.87 -9.81 9.42
C ASN A 129 -4.26 -10.14 8.88
N CYS A 130 -4.60 -9.53 7.74
CA CYS A 130 -5.89 -9.65 7.06
C CYS A 130 -7.10 -9.18 7.89
N GLU A 131 -6.90 -8.43 8.98
CA GLU A 131 -7.99 -7.82 9.72
C GLU A 131 -8.67 -6.72 8.88
N ILE A 132 -10.00 -6.69 8.91
CA ILE A 132 -10.81 -5.69 8.23
C ILE A 132 -11.25 -4.67 9.27
N SER A 133 -11.02 -3.39 8.98
CA SER A 133 -11.48 -2.29 9.80
C SER A 133 -12.17 -1.24 8.92
N THR A 134 -13.26 -0.66 9.43
CA THR A 134 -14.01 0.40 8.74
C THR A 134 -13.83 1.70 9.51
N LEU A 135 -13.43 2.76 8.81
CA LEU A 135 -13.27 4.10 9.37
C LEU A 135 -14.07 5.09 8.54
N TYR A 136 -14.77 5.98 9.23
CA TYR A 136 -15.43 7.15 8.65
C TYR A 136 -14.54 8.37 8.92
N VAL A 137 -14.10 9.04 7.85
CA VAL A 137 -13.08 10.11 7.88
C VAL A 137 -13.73 11.47 7.67
#